data_AF-A0A7J8RAN8-F1
#
_entry.id   AF-A0A7J8RAN8-F1
#
_cell.length_a   1.000
_cell.length_b   1.000
_cell.length_c   1.000
_cell.angle_alpha   90.00
_cell.angle_beta   90.00
_cell.angle_gamma   90.00
#
_symmetry.space_group_name_H-M   'P 1'
#
loop_
_entity.id
_entity.type
_entity.pdbx_description
1 polymer ?
#
loop_
_entity_poly.entity_id
_entity_poly.type
_entity_poly.pdbx_seq_one_letter_code
_entity_poly.pdbx_strand_id
1 'polypeptide(L)'
;MLEKILPHAMLKAGPNLESRIRTLKKDWAIVYDMLSGKDNSSFGWDEHRQLVVAKDASHKEVGQFRHHSFPYYDQLTTIYAKD
;
A
#
# COMPACT_ATOMS: atom_id res chain seq x y z
N MET A 1 4.93 15.92 -11.51
CA MET A 1 3.65 16.38 -10.90
C MET A 1 3.89 17.04 -9.55
N LEU A 2 4.94 16.63 -8.82
CA LEU A 2 5.27 17.16 -7.50
C LEU A 2 5.66 18.65 -7.50
N GLU A 3 6.34 19.14 -8.54
CA GLU A 3 6.78 20.53 -8.65
C GLU A 3 5.63 21.55 -8.64
N LYS A 4 4.44 21.17 -9.11
CA LYS A 4 3.23 22.02 -9.05
C LYS A 4 2.63 22.08 -7.64
N ILE A 5 2.81 21.02 -6.84
CA ILE A 5 2.28 20.88 -5.49
C ILE A 5 3.25 21.50 -4.47
N LEU A 6 4.55 21.42 -4.73
CA LEU A 6 5.62 21.94 -3.87
C LEU A 6 6.61 22.80 -4.67
N PRO A 7 6.19 24.00 -5.14
CA PRO A 7 6.97 24.82 -6.08
C PRO A 7 8.23 25.47 -5.49
N HIS A 8 8.39 25.46 -4.16
CA HIS A 8 9.54 26.06 -3.47
C HIS A 8 10.37 25.06 -2.66
N ALA A 9 9.98 23.79 -2.69
CA ALA A 9 10.83 22.77 -2.13
C ALA A 9 12.00 22.61 -3.10
N MET A 10 13.19 23.10 -2.72
CA MET A 10 14.45 22.82 -3.41
C MET A 10 14.76 21.33 -3.27
N LEU A 11 13.98 20.48 -3.92
CA LEU A 11 14.02 19.05 -3.80
C LEU A 11 15.16 18.53 -4.68
N LYS A 12 16.39 18.57 -4.15
CA LYS A 12 17.48 17.67 -4.60
C LYS A 12 17.04 16.19 -4.59
N ALA A 13 15.90 15.88 -3.97
CA ALA A 13 15.28 14.56 -3.90
C ALA A 13 13.95 14.44 -4.69
N GLY A 14 13.60 15.36 -5.59
CA GLY A 14 12.32 15.34 -6.33
C GLY A 14 12.03 13.99 -7.02
N PRO A 15 12.96 13.45 -7.83
CA PRO A 15 12.82 12.14 -8.46
C PRO A 15 12.71 10.99 -7.44
N ASN A 16 13.41 11.09 -6.31
CA ASN A 16 13.36 10.08 -5.24
C ASN A 16 12.04 10.11 -4.46
N LEU A 17 11.40 11.28 -4.34
CA LEU A 17 10.09 11.41 -3.71
C LEU A 17 8.99 10.92 -4.64
N GLU A 18 9.02 11.29 -5.92
CA GLU A 18 8.08 10.78 -6.92
C GLU A 18 8.18 9.25 -7.05
N SER A 19 9.39 8.69 -7.04
CA SER A 19 9.57 7.22 -7.08
C SER A 19 9.00 6.55 -5.82
N ARG A 20 9.24 7.09 -4.63
CA ARG A 20 8.69 6.57 -3.38
C ARG A 20 7.16 6.63 -3.34
N ILE A 21 6.56 7.73 -3.78
CA ILE A 21 5.09 7.85 -3.86
C ILE A 21 4.52 6.81 -4.84
N ARG A 22 5.19 6.61 -5.99
CA ARG A 22 4.77 5.60 -6.97
C ARG A 22 4.85 4.19 -6.42
N THR A 23 5.92 3.87 -5.68
CA THR A 23 6.07 2.57 -4.99
C THR A 23 4.99 2.39 -3.94
N LEU A 24 4.76 3.39 -3.07
CA LEU A 24 3.72 3.34 -2.04
C LEU A 24 2.33 3.12 -2.63
N LYS A 25 1.98 3.80 -3.73
CA LYS A 25 0.69 3.61 -4.40
C LYS A 25 0.55 2.20 -4.99
N LYS A 26 1.62 1.64 -5.57
CA LYS A 26 1.63 0.26 -6.10
C LYS A 26 1.45 -0.76 -4.98
N ASP A 27 2.20 -0.64 -3.90
CA ASP A 27 2.12 -1.56 -2.77
C ASP A 27 0.73 -1.48 -2.10
N TRP A 28 0.18 -0.27 -1.93
CA TRP A 28 -1.19 -0.08 -1.45
C TRP A 28 -2.21 -0.76 -2.36
N ALA A 29 -2.10 -0.60 -3.68
CA ALA A 29 -3.04 -1.20 -4.62
C ALA A 29 -3.04 -2.73 -4.55
N ILE A 30 -1.88 -3.35 -4.34
CA ILE A 30 -1.76 -4.80 -4.14
C ILE A 30 -2.47 -5.23 -2.86
N VAL A 31 -2.22 -4.54 -1.74
CA VAL A 31 -2.88 -4.83 -0.45
C VAL A 31 -4.39 -4.60 -0.54
N TYR A 32 -4.82 -3.55 -1.23
CA TYR A 32 -6.22 -3.25 -1.45
C TYR A 32 -6.90 -4.35 -2.29
N ASP A 33 -6.29 -4.80 -3.39
CA ASP A 33 -6.80 -5.89 -4.22
C ASP A 33 -6.91 -7.21 -3.43
N MET A 34 -5.91 -7.52 -2.59
CA MET A 34 -5.94 -8.68 -1.70
C MET A 34 -7.09 -8.66 -0.68
N LEU A 35 -7.48 -7.47 -0.19
CA LEU A 35 -8.53 -7.28 0.82
C LEU A 35 -9.91 -6.98 0.22
N SER A 36 -9.98 -6.57 -1.04
CA SER A 36 -11.23 -6.25 -1.76
C SER A 36 -11.60 -7.29 -2.83
N GLY A 37 -10.70 -8.23 -3.11
CA GLY A 37 -10.83 -9.25 -4.13
C GLY A 37 -12.02 -10.18 -3.92
N LYS A 38 -12.55 -10.71 -5.02
CA LYS A 38 -13.73 -11.59 -5.00
C LYS A 38 -13.53 -12.88 -4.17
N ASP A 39 -12.27 -13.25 -3.94
CA ASP A 39 -11.84 -14.42 -3.16
C ASP A 39 -11.45 -14.06 -1.71
N ASN A 40 -11.94 -12.94 -1.16
CA ASN A 40 -11.78 -12.40 0.20
C ASN A 40 -11.94 -13.39 1.38
N SER A 41 -12.22 -14.67 1.13
CA SER A 41 -12.21 -15.72 2.15
C SER A 41 -10.82 -16.04 2.71
N SER A 42 -9.75 -15.80 1.94
CA SER A 42 -8.41 -16.28 2.27
C SER A 42 -7.49 -15.21 2.88
N PHE A 43 -7.88 -13.93 2.86
CA PHE A 43 -7.09 -12.82 3.39
C PHE A 43 -7.90 -11.91 4.32
N GLY A 44 -7.23 -11.40 5.35
CA GLY A 44 -7.77 -10.44 6.31
C GLY A 44 -6.73 -9.40 6.68
N TRP A 45 -7.16 -8.38 7.41
CA TRP A 45 -6.32 -7.27 7.86
C TRP A 45 -6.15 -7.32 9.39
N ASP A 46 -4.91 -7.26 9.85
CA ASP A 46 -4.60 -7.06 11.28
C ASP A 46 -4.39 -5.57 11.52
N GLU A 47 -5.41 -4.90 12.06
CA GLU A 47 -5.37 -3.46 12.34
C GLU A 47 -4.27 -3.09 13.34
N HIS A 48 -3.97 -3.95 14.32
CA HIS A 48 -2.98 -3.65 15.35
C HIS A 48 -1.55 -3.77 14.81
N ARG A 49 -1.31 -4.75 13.94
CA ARG A 49 0.02 -5.00 13.34
C ARG A 49 0.19 -4.30 11.99
N GLN A 50 -0.89 -3.74 11.45
CA GLN A 50 -0.96 -3.08 10.14
C GLN A 50 -0.40 -3.99 9.04
N LEU A 51 -0.89 -5.23 8.95
CA LEU A 51 -0.41 -6.21 7.96
C LEU A 51 -1.52 -7.14 7.43
N VAL A 52 -1.25 -7.74 6.28
CA VAL A 52 -2.14 -8.74 5.66
C VAL A 52 -1.94 -10.10 6.32
N VAL A 53 -3.03 -10.67 6.82
CA VAL A 53 -3.09 -12.01 7.38
C VAL A 53 -3.73 -12.94 6.35
N ALA A 54 -3.11 -14.08 6.09
CA ALA A 54 -3.72 -15.12 5.28
C ALA A 54 -4.35 -16.19 6.19
N LYS A 55 -5.58 -16.59 5.89
CA LYS A 55 -6.27 -17.69 6.56
C LYS A 55 -5.61 -19.04 6.24
N ASP A 56 -5.14 -19.21 5.01
CA ASP A 56 -4.42 -20.40 4.55
C ASP A 56 -2.97 -20.09 4.15
N ALA A 57 -2.04 -20.86 4.72
CA ALA A 57 -0.60 -20.71 4.50
C ALA A 57 -0.18 -20.98 3.04
N SER A 58 -1.03 -21.56 2.20
CA SER A 58 -0.73 -22.04 0.84
C SER A 58 -0.66 -20.97 -0.25
N HIS A 59 -1.12 -19.73 0.00
CA HIS A 59 -1.03 -18.66 -1.00
C HIS A 59 0.40 -18.11 -1.14
N LYS A 60 1.12 -18.58 -2.17
CA LYS A 60 2.50 -18.17 -2.50
C LYS A 60 2.65 -16.68 -2.83
N GLU A 61 1.60 -16.04 -3.34
CA GLU A 61 1.63 -14.62 -3.76
C GLU A 61 1.81 -13.64 -2.60
N VAL A 62 1.62 -14.09 -1.35
CA VAL A 62 1.60 -13.20 -0.17
C VAL A 62 2.84 -13.36 0.71
N GLY A 63 3.82 -14.17 0.29
CA GLY A 63 5.04 -14.40 1.06
C GLY A 63 5.76 -13.11 1.46
N GLN A 64 5.74 -12.09 0.58
CA GLN A 64 6.37 -10.79 0.85
C GLN A 64 5.52 -9.84 1.71
N PHE A 65 4.20 -10.00 1.80
CA PHE A 65 3.35 -9.06 2.57
C PHE A 65 2.91 -9.61 3.95
N ARG A 66 3.09 -10.91 4.20
CA ARG A 66 2.77 -11.57 5.49
C ARG A 66 3.64 -11.10 6.67
N HIS A 67 4.86 -10.63 6.40
CA HIS A 67 5.84 -10.29 7.43
C HIS A 67 6.23 -8.81 7.44
N HIS A 68 5.68 -8.02 6.52
CA HIS A 68 5.97 -6.59 6.42
C HIS A 68 4.74 -5.78 6.80
N SER A 69 4.85 -5.03 7.89
CA SER A 69 3.86 -4.03 8.25
C SER A 69 3.76 -3.00 7.12
N PHE A 70 2.55 -2.71 6.68
CA PHE A 70 2.24 -1.64 5.76
C PHE A 70 1.54 -0.50 6.51
N PRO A 71 2.31 0.33 7.24
CA PRO A 71 1.74 1.46 7.96
C PRO A 71 1.07 2.42 6.97
N TYR A 72 0.04 3.12 7.44
CA TYR A 72 -0.75 4.09 6.67
C TYR A 72 -1.73 3.50 5.66
N TYR A 73 -2.02 2.20 5.71
CA TYR A 73 -3.02 1.58 4.84
C TYR A 73 -4.36 2.34 4.84
N ASP A 74 -4.91 2.64 6.02
CA ASP A 74 -6.20 3.33 6.14
C ASP A 74 -6.20 4.75 5.56
N GLN A 75 -5.08 5.45 5.75
CA GLN A 75 -4.89 6.80 5.19
C GLN A 75 -4.79 6.76 3.67
N LEU A 76 -4.02 5.82 3.13
CA LEU A 76 -3.87 5.61 1.69
C LEU A 76 -5.18 5.16 1.05
N THR A 77 -5.96 4.31 1.73
CA THR A 77 -7.30 3.91 1.29
C THR A 77 -8.24 5.11 1.26
N THR A 78 -8.19 5.99 2.25
CA THR A 78 -8.98 7.24 2.25
C THR A 78 -8.63 8.16 1.08
N ILE A 79 -7.37 8.16 0.64
CA ILE A 79 -6.86 9.00 -0.46
C ILE A 79 -7.16 8.38 -1.83
N TYR A 80 -6.94 7.07 -2.00
CA TYR A 80 -6.93 6.43 -3.31
C TYR A 80 -8.15 5.56 -3.62
N ALA A 81 -8.95 5.15 -2.63
CA ALA A 81 -10.17 4.37 -2.87
C ALA A 81 -11.40 5.24 -3.22
N LYS A 82 -11.25 6.57 -3.23
CA LYS A 82 -12.33 7.54 -3.47
C LYS A 82 -12.55 7.92 -4.95
N ASP A 83 -11.90 7.24 -5.90
CA ASP A 83 -12.13 7.42 -7.34
C ASP A 83 -13.33 6.59 -7.84
#